data_AF-A0AAN8HQB0-F1
#
_entry.id   AF-A0AAN8HQB0-F1
#
_cell.length_a   1.000
_cell.length_b   1.000
_cell.length_c   1.000
_cell.angle_alpha   90.00
_cell.angle_beta   90.00
_cell.angle_gamma   90.00
#
_symmetry.space_group_name_H-M   'P 1'
#
loop_
_entity.id
_entity.type
_entity.pdbx_description
1 polymer ?
#
loop_
_entity_poly.entity_id
_entity_poly.type
_entity_poly.pdbx_seq_one_letter_code
_entity_poly.pdbx_strand_id
1 'polypeptide(L)'
;MNTKLETSDLRWTTHPAEDPQWDEVSGLDDEQNSVRIHEICTPDSADSYWLRTRWIPRGAATTLYVEIRFVQSHADTQTRRPITG
;
A
#
# COMPACT_ATOMS: atom_id res chain seq x y z
N MET A 1 -4.85 2.88 -14.05
CA MET A 1 -5.34 2.32 -12.77
C MET A 1 -5.36 3.45 -11.76
N ASN A 2 -6.41 3.58 -10.95
CA ASN A 2 -6.48 4.56 -9.86
C ASN A 2 -6.98 3.84 -8.61
N THR A 3 -6.11 3.65 -7.62
CA THR A 3 -6.43 2.89 -6.39
C THR A 3 -7.43 3.60 -5.48
N LYS A 4 -7.55 4.94 -5.56
CA LYS A 4 -8.55 5.69 -4.76
C LYS A 4 -9.99 5.34 -5.13
N LEU A 5 -10.22 4.85 -6.35
CA LEU A 5 -11.56 4.53 -6.85
C LEU A 5 -11.91 3.03 -6.68
N GLU A 6 -10.98 2.23 -6.16
CA GLU A 6 -11.17 0.80 -5.97
C GLU A 6 -11.99 0.55 -4.70
N THR A 7 -13.13 -0.13 -4.85
CA THR A 7 -14.05 -0.46 -3.74
C THR A 7 -13.81 -1.84 -3.16
N SER A 8 -12.93 -2.63 -3.78
CA SER A 8 -12.56 -3.99 -3.40
C SER A 8 -11.05 -4.07 -3.12
N ASP A 9 -10.61 -5.20 -2.59
CA ASP A 9 -9.19 -5.46 -2.33
C ASP A 9 -8.36 -5.35 -3.62
N LEU A 10 -7.18 -4.72 -3.55
CA LEU A 10 -6.34 -4.47 -4.73
C LEU A 10 -5.66 -5.76 -5.23
N ARG A 11 -5.39 -6.68 -4.29
CA ARG A 11 -4.77 -8.00 -4.52
C ARG A 11 -3.44 -7.89 -5.27
N TRP A 12 -2.61 -6.96 -4.82
CA TRP A 12 -1.24 -6.83 -5.30
C TRP A 12 -0.37 -7.95 -4.73
N THR A 13 0.70 -8.28 -5.44
CA THR A 13 1.59 -9.38 -5.06
C THR A 13 2.78 -8.85 -4.28
N THR A 14 3.11 -9.51 -3.16
CA THR A 14 4.22 -9.16 -2.26
C THR A 14 5.39 -10.14 -2.42
N HIS A 15 6.61 -9.68 -2.11
CA HIS A 15 7.80 -10.52 -2.02
C HIS A 15 8.72 -10.04 -0.89
N PRO A 16 9.36 -10.95 -0.12
CA PRO A 16 9.25 -12.41 -0.20
C PRO A 16 7.85 -12.89 0.20
N ALA A 17 7.37 -13.96 -0.44
CA ALA A 17 6.02 -14.47 -0.21
C ALA A 17 5.89 -15.23 1.12
N GLU A 18 7.03 -15.70 1.67
CA GLU A 18 7.10 -16.41 2.95
C GLU A 18 7.02 -15.49 4.16
N ASP A 19 7.37 -14.21 3.99
CA ASP A 19 7.30 -13.16 5.01
C ASP A 19 6.76 -11.85 4.38
N PRO A 20 5.46 -11.76 4.11
CA PRO A 20 4.87 -10.58 3.50
C PRO A 20 4.76 -9.45 4.54
N GLN A 21 5.66 -8.46 4.47
CA GLN A 21 5.63 -7.29 5.36
C GLN A 21 4.67 -6.18 4.90
N TRP A 22 4.21 -6.24 3.64
CA TRP A 22 3.24 -5.29 3.10
C TRP A 22 1.81 -5.72 3.45
N ASP A 23 1.12 -4.90 4.23
CA ASP A 23 -0.29 -5.09 4.61
C ASP A 23 -1.20 -4.22 3.73
N GLU A 24 -2.34 -4.78 3.30
CA GLU A 24 -3.40 -4.02 2.62
C GLU A 24 -4.44 -3.58 3.65
N VAL A 25 -4.58 -2.26 3.85
CA VAL A 25 -5.45 -1.67 4.86
C VAL A 25 -6.39 -0.63 4.26
N SER A 26 -7.45 -0.29 4.99
CA SER A 26 -8.35 0.81 4.62
C SER A 26 -7.86 2.10 5.26
N GLY A 27 -7.46 3.07 4.42
CA GLY A 27 -7.13 4.43 4.81
C GLY A 27 -8.23 5.41 4.47
N LEU A 28 -8.04 6.69 4.83
CA LEU A 28 -8.88 7.80 4.41
C LEU A 28 -8.08 8.73 3.52
N ASP A 29 -8.68 9.21 2.43
CA ASP A 29 -8.10 10.27 1.62
C ASP A 29 -8.41 11.68 2.18
N ASP A 30 -7.94 12.72 1.46
CA ASP A 30 -8.13 14.12 1.84
C ASP A 30 -9.62 14.52 1.93
N GLU A 31 -10.50 13.81 1.22
CA GLU A 31 -11.95 14.02 1.20
C GLU A 31 -12.69 13.13 2.22
N GLN A 32 -11.97 12.39 3.06
CA GLN A 32 -12.50 11.43 4.03
C GLN A 32 -13.22 10.23 3.40
N ASN A 33 -12.91 9.90 2.14
CA ASN A 33 -13.37 8.67 1.52
C ASN A 33 -12.48 7.50 1.94
N SER A 34 -13.09 6.34 2.17
CA SER A 34 -12.34 5.10 2.42
C SER A 34 -11.63 4.64 1.16
N VAL A 35 -10.32 4.44 1.24
CA VAL A 35 -9.45 4.03 0.13
C VAL A 35 -8.57 2.86 0.55
N ARG A 36 -8.21 2.00 -0.41
CA ARG A 36 -7.24 0.93 -0.16
C ARG A 36 -5.83 1.46 -0.25
N ILE A 37 -5.05 1.22 0.81
CA ILE A 37 -3.63 1.59 0.90
C ILE A 37 -2.79 0.37 1.25
N HIS A 38 -1.53 0.40 0.87
CA HIS A 38 -0.54 -0.58 1.31
C HIS A 38 0.41 0.06 2.31
N GLU A 39 0.58 -0.56 3.47
CA GLU A 39 1.51 -0.12 4.50
C GLU A 39 2.58 -1.17 4.75
N ILE A 40 3.77 -0.70 5.13
CA ILE A 40 4.87 -1.56 5.57
C ILE A 40 5.45 -0.96 6.83
N CYS A 41 5.61 -1.77 7.86
CA CYS A 41 6.28 -1.40 9.10
C CYS A 41 7.48 -2.32 9.29
N THR A 42 8.59 -2.01 8.62
CA THR A 42 9.78 -2.87 8.66
C THR A 42 10.37 -2.88 10.07
N PRO A 43 10.58 -4.05 10.72
CA PRO A 43 11.45 -4.14 11.88
C PRO A 43 12.90 -3.80 11.47
N ASP A 44 13.85 -3.70 12.42
CA ASP A 44 15.28 -3.48 12.10
C ASP A 44 15.89 -4.70 11.35
N SER A 45 15.44 -4.94 10.11
CA SER A 45 15.95 -5.93 9.17
C SER A 45 16.47 -5.22 7.92
N ALA A 46 17.57 -5.74 7.37
CA ALA A 46 18.18 -5.21 6.13
C ALA A 46 17.54 -5.80 4.86
N ASP A 47 16.39 -6.48 5.00
CA ASP A 47 15.74 -7.20 3.92
C ASP A 47 14.94 -6.27 3.02
N SER A 48 14.74 -6.70 1.77
CA SER A 48 14.02 -5.93 0.75
C SER A 48 12.62 -6.50 0.50
N TYR A 49 11.61 -5.71 0.83
CA TYR A 49 10.20 -6.07 0.64
C TYR A 49 9.62 -5.36 -0.59
N TRP A 50 9.15 -6.15 -1.55
CA TRP A 50 8.63 -5.66 -2.82
C TRP A 50 7.11 -5.77 -2.88
N LEU A 51 6.49 -4.79 -3.52
CA LEU A 51 5.07 -4.74 -3.81
C LEU A 51 4.86 -4.51 -5.30
N ARG A 52 4.04 -5.35 -5.94
CA ARG A 52 3.80 -5.29 -7.39
C ARG A 52 2.31 -5.28 -7.70
N THR A 53 1.91 -4.32 -8.54
CA THR A 53 0.54 -4.20 -9.04
C THR A 53 0.13 -5.38 -9.92
N ARG A 54 -1.18 -5.46 -10.19
CA ARG A 54 -1.69 -6.33 -11.26
C ARG A 54 -1.28 -5.78 -12.63
N TRP A 55 -1.41 -6.61 -13.65
CA TRP A 55 -1.19 -6.17 -15.03
C TRP A 55 -2.10 -5.00 -15.40
N ILE A 56 -1.50 -3.89 -15.87
CA ILE A 56 -2.22 -2.71 -16.33
C ILE A 56 -2.08 -2.63 -17.86
N PRO A 57 -3.16 -2.83 -18.64
CA PRO A 57 -3.08 -2.72 -20.09
C PRO A 57 -2.82 -1.27 -20.50
N ARG A 58 -1.77 -1.05 -21.31
CA ARG A 58 -1.40 0.29 -21.80
C ARG A 58 -2.32 0.85 -22.90
N GLY A 59 -3.17 0.01 -23.50
CA GLY A 59 -3.98 0.38 -24.66
C GLY A 59 -3.12 0.92 -25.80
N ALA A 60 -3.56 2.03 -26.41
CA ALA A 60 -2.84 2.72 -27.49
C ALA A 60 -1.79 3.73 -26.98
N ALA A 61 -1.59 3.87 -25.67
CA ALA A 61 -0.67 4.85 -25.12
C ALA A 61 0.80 4.49 -25.43
N THR A 62 1.59 5.53 -25.74
CA THR A 62 3.04 5.46 -25.95
C THR A 62 3.84 5.87 -24.71
N THR A 63 3.26 6.74 -23.89
CA THR A 63 3.82 7.20 -22.62
C THR A 63 2.80 6.99 -21.50
N LEU A 64 3.26 6.51 -20.35
CA LEU A 64 2.45 6.33 -19.16
C LEU A 64 2.99 7.24 -18.05
N TYR A 65 2.09 7.87 -17.31
CA TYR A 65 2.42 8.65 -16.12
C TYR A 65 1.96 7.88 -14.88
N VAL A 66 2.78 7.90 -13.85
CA VAL A 66 2.51 7.23 -12.57
C VAL A 66 2.62 8.27 -11.47
N GLU A 67 1.57 8.39 -10.66
CA GLU A 67 1.56 9.22 -9.47
C GLU A 67 1.47 8.30 -8.25
N ILE A 68 2.37 8.49 -7.29
CA ILE A 68 2.41 7.75 -6.02
C ILE A 68 2.34 8.77 -4.89
N ARG A 69 1.36 8.59 -4.01
CA ARG A 69 1.22 9.36 -2.77
C ARG A 69 1.48 8.42 -1.60
N PHE A 70 2.39 8.81 -0.72
CA PHE A 70 2.74 8.04 0.46
C PHE A 70 2.95 8.98 1.65
N VAL A 71 2.80 8.41 2.84
CA VAL A 71 3.14 9.04 4.11
C VAL A 71 4.21 8.20 4.79
N GLN A 72 5.16 8.85 5.44
CA GLN A 72 6.16 8.18 6.25
C GLN A 72 5.98 8.64 7.69
N SER A 73 5.65 7.70 8.58
CA SER A 73 5.59 7.95 10.03
C SER A 73 6.97 7.73 10.65
N HIS A 74 7.27 8.47 11.71
CA HIS A 74 8.47 8.27 12.52
C HIS A 74 8.21 7.16 13.54
N ALA A 75 9.22 6.35 13.85
CA ALA A 75 9.07 5.23 14.79
C ALA A 75 8.58 5.68 16.19
N ASP A 76 8.93 6.90 16.62
CA ASP A 76 8.51 7.48 17.91
C ASP A 76 7.00 7.71 18.06
N THR A 77 6.22 7.72 16.97
CA THR A 77 4.77 7.89 17.03
C THR A 77 3.99 6.58 16.96
N GLN A 78 4.67 5.44 16.79
CA GLN A 78 4.03 4.14 16.62
C GLN A 78 3.72 3.47 17.96
N THR A 79 2.94 4.14 18.81
CA THR A 79 2.21 3.46 19.88
C THR A 79 1.06 2.71 19.22
N ARG A 80 1.28 1.46 18.77
CA ARG A 80 0.19 0.54 18.43
C ARG A 80 -0.74 0.46 19.64
N ARG A 81 -1.82 1.24 19.65
CA ARG A 81 -2.86 1.10 20.68
C ARG A 81 -3.51 -0.26 20.46
N PRO A 82 -3.50 -1.17 21.45
CA PRO A 82 -4.31 -2.36 21.36
C PRO A 82 -5.77 -1.91 21.34
N ILE A 83 -6.48 -2.28 20.28
CA ILE A 83 -7.95 -2.28 20.25
C ILE A 83 -8.39 -3.38 21.22
N THR A 84 -8.57 -3.03 22.49
CA THR A 84 -9.22 -3.89 23.48
C THR A 84 -10.72 -3.87 23.21
N GLY A 85 -11.31 -5.06 23.04
CA GLY A 85 -12.77 -5.27 23.00
C GLY A 85 -13.41 -5.23 24.38
#